data_AF-A0A975G5V6-F1
#
_entry.id   AF-A0A975G5V6-F1
#
_cell.length_a   1.000
_cell.length_b   1.000
_cell.length_c   1.000
_cell.angle_alpha   90.00
_cell.angle_beta   90.00
_cell.angle_gamma   90.00
#
_symmetry.space_group_name_H-M   'P 1'
#
loop_
_entity.id
_entity.type
_entity.pdbx_description
1 polymer ?
#
loop_
_entity_poly.entity_id
_entity_poly.type
_entity_poly.pdbx_seq_one_letter_code
_entity_poly.pdbx_strand_id
1 'polypeptide(L)'
;MTAASLRAQNPAPAPAAPAPGENVVKADPVPADLGASAKAAVEKLCTEVVAGRYQIAIDRMYPQWKERMAKRAGGMENLNAQLAQAPILLQKNGVTLLSSKPEGAPQIFQVAPGKRIEKVGGSDVAVMGYTKWLVIVPTVTRFKISKTGASTMAESTSFQVAVSDKGKYDWTFIDGSSATLADLRSLFFSLPVDLQLPKIGGGEIGGERK
;
A
#
# COMPACT_ATOMS: atom_id res chain seq x y z
N MET A 1 22.31 31.45 -72.43
CA MET A 1 21.96 32.22 -71.21
C MET A 1 20.77 31.52 -70.56
N THR A 2 21.04 30.81 -69.48
CA THR A 2 20.12 29.97 -68.71
C THR A 2 19.48 30.80 -67.59
N ALA A 3 18.15 30.87 -67.55
CA ALA A 3 17.41 31.44 -66.43
C ALA A 3 17.08 30.31 -65.44
N ALA A 4 17.75 30.29 -64.29
CA ALA A 4 17.44 29.41 -63.18
C ALA A 4 16.47 30.11 -62.23
N SER A 5 15.26 29.57 -62.07
CA SER A 5 14.34 29.97 -61.01
C SER A 5 14.85 29.46 -59.66
N LEU A 6 15.27 30.39 -58.79
CA LEU A 6 15.53 30.09 -57.37
C LEU A 6 14.21 29.89 -56.64
N ARG A 7 13.99 28.68 -56.14
CA ARG A 7 12.95 28.34 -55.17
C ARG A 7 13.45 28.77 -53.78
N ALA A 8 12.84 29.80 -53.20
CA ALA A 8 13.13 30.22 -51.83
C ALA A 8 12.83 29.07 -50.85
N GLN A 9 13.83 28.65 -50.09
CA GLN A 9 13.68 27.69 -49.00
C GLN A 9 13.06 28.42 -47.80
N ASN A 10 11.89 27.97 -47.38
CA ASN A 10 11.27 28.42 -46.13
C ASN A 10 12.14 27.89 -44.97
N PRO A 11 12.57 28.71 -43.99
CA PRO A 11 13.34 28.18 -42.87
C PRO A 11 12.45 27.24 -42.04
N ALA A 12 13.00 26.09 -41.66
CA ALA A 12 12.34 25.17 -40.74
C ALA A 12 12.00 25.89 -39.43
N PRO A 13 10.82 25.68 -38.83
CA PRO A 13 10.51 26.27 -37.55
C PRO A 13 11.49 25.71 -36.51
N ALA A 14 12.06 26.61 -35.70
CA ALA A 14 12.90 26.24 -34.57
C ALA A 14 12.17 25.23 -33.67
N PRO A 15 12.87 24.26 -33.05
CA PRO A 15 12.26 23.35 -32.11
C PRO A 15 11.57 24.18 -31.02
N ALA A 16 10.26 23.97 -30.87
CA ALA A 16 9.47 24.67 -29.87
C ALA A 16 10.09 24.44 -28.49
N ALA A 17 10.34 25.53 -27.76
CA ALA A 17 10.66 25.45 -26.35
C ALA A 17 9.57 24.63 -25.63
N PRO A 18 9.92 23.71 -24.72
CA PRO A 18 8.93 22.93 -23.99
C PRO A 18 7.97 23.88 -23.26
N ALA A 19 6.67 23.62 -23.40
CA ALA A 19 5.63 24.43 -22.79
C ALA A 19 5.79 24.47 -21.25
N PRO A 20 5.71 25.65 -20.61
CA PRO A 20 5.76 25.75 -19.16
C PRO A 20 4.42 25.26 -18.59
N GLY A 21 4.40 24.07 -18.00
CA GLY A 21 3.18 23.53 -17.41
C GLY A 21 3.18 22.07 -16.96
N GLU A 22 4.34 21.42 -16.84
CA GLU A 22 4.40 20.19 -16.04
C GLU A 22 4.44 20.60 -14.58
N ASN A 23 3.29 20.53 -13.88
CA ASN A 23 3.24 20.57 -12.43
C ASN A 23 3.95 19.32 -11.89
N VAL A 24 5.29 19.30 -11.93
CA VAL A 24 6.11 18.29 -11.29
C VAL A 24 5.92 18.47 -9.79
N VAL A 25 5.06 17.63 -9.22
CA VAL A 25 4.82 17.63 -7.79
C VAL A 25 6.13 17.33 -7.08
N LYS A 26 6.65 18.31 -6.35
CA LYS A 26 7.92 18.15 -5.61
C LYS A 26 7.74 17.15 -4.47
N ALA A 27 8.66 16.20 -4.38
CA ALA A 27 8.75 15.29 -3.24
C ALA A 27 9.16 16.07 -1.98
N ASP A 28 8.46 15.84 -0.87
CA ASP A 28 8.85 16.38 0.43
C ASP A 28 9.97 15.51 1.04
N PRO A 29 10.84 16.07 1.91
CA PRO A 29 11.79 15.26 2.67
C PRO A 29 11.09 14.17 3.48
N VAL A 30 11.65 12.97 3.49
CA VAL A 30 11.14 11.85 4.29
C VAL A 30 11.55 12.05 5.75
N PRO A 31 10.60 12.13 6.71
CA PRO A 31 10.94 12.20 8.13
C PRO A 31 11.71 10.95 8.58
N ALA A 32 12.76 11.14 9.39
CA ALA A 32 13.65 10.05 9.82
C ALA A 32 12.91 8.96 10.63
N ASP A 33 11.85 9.33 11.33
CA ASP A 33 11.03 8.46 12.18
C ASP A 33 9.86 7.79 11.44
N LEU A 34 9.56 8.20 10.21
CA LEU A 34 8.38 7.74 9.46
C LEU A 34 8.32 6.20 9.35
N GLY A 35 9.43 5.57 8.96
CA GLY A 35 9.51 4.13 8.81
C GLY A 35 9.36 3.38 10.14
N ALA A 36 9.92 3.93 11.23
CA ALA A 36 9.79 3.37 12.57
C ALA A 36 8.35 3.50 13.10
N SER A 37 7.72 4.67 12.88
CA SER A 37 6.31 4.93 13.23
C SER A 37 5.36 3.95 12.53
N ALA A 38 5.51 3.77 11.22
CA ALA A 38 4.71 2.81 10.45
C ALA A 38 4.92 1.36 10.92
N LYS A 39 6.18 0.95 11.17
CA LYS A 39 6.48 -0.38 11.71
C LYS A 39 5.84 -0.62 13.07
N ALA A 40 5.95 0.33 13.99
CA ALA A 40 5.35 0.23 15.31
C ALA A 40 3.82 0.15 15.23
N ALA A 41 3.19 0.87 14.29
CA ALA A 41 1.76 0.80 14.07
C ALA A 41 1.32 -0.58 13.52
N VAL A 42 2.10 -1.16 12.59
CA VAL A 42 1.86 -2.52 12.09
C VAL A 42 2.08 -3.57 13.18
N GLU A 43 3.11 -3.43 14.01
CA GLU A 43 3.36 -4.33 15.15
C GLU A 43 2.20 -4.32 16.15
N LYS A 44 1.67 -3.14 16.47
CA LYS A 44 0.45 -3.01 17.29
C LYS A 44 -0.72 -3.72 16.62
N LEU A 45 -0.98 -3.47 15.34
CA LEU A 45 -2.04 -4.16 14.60
C LEU A 45 -1.91 -5.69 14.67
N CYS A 46 -0.70 -6.21 14.40
CA CYS A 46 -0.39 -7.64 14.48
C CYS A 46 -0.65 -8.21 15.90
N THR A 47 -0.28 -7.47 16.94
CA THR A 47 -0.50 -7.87 18.34
C THR A 47 -2.00 -7.98 18.65
N GLU A 48 -2.80 -7.03 18.19
CA GLU A 48 -4.26 -7.07 18.36
C GLU A 48 -4.89 -8.28 17.64
N VAL A 49 -4.43 -8.57 16.42
CA VAL A 49 -4.90 -9.72 15.62
C VAL A 49 -4.52 -11.06 16.29
N VAL A 50 -3.30 -11.21 16.79
CA VAL A 50 -2.86 -12.40 17.54
C VAL A 50 -3.69 -12.58 18.82
N ALA A 51 -4.05 -11.48 19.48
CA ALA A 51 -4.93 -11.51 20.66
C ALA A 51 -6.42 -11.75 20.31
N GLY A 52 -6.76 -12.03 19.05
CA GLY A 52 -8.11 -12.31 18.60
C GLY A 52 -8.99 -11.08 18.43
N ARG A 53 -8.43 -9.86 18.52
CA ARG A 53 -9.16 -8.59 18.40
C ARG A 53 -9.24 -8.12 16.94
N TYR A 54 -9.74 -9.00 16.07
CA TYR A 54 -9.79 -8.79 14.62
C TYR A 54 -10.58 -7.54 14.19
N GLN A 55 -11.58 -7.12 14.98
CA GLN A 55 -12.36 -5.92 14.70
C GLN A 55 -11.48 -4.66 14.59
N ILE A 56 -10.40 -4.58 15.37
CA ILE A 56 -9.47 -3.45 15.31
C ILE A 56 -8.81 -3.34 13.92
N ALA A 57 -8.50 -4.47 13.28
CA ALA A 57 -7.97 -4.47 11.92
C ALA A 57 -9.02 -4.03 10.89
N ILE A 58 -10.29 -4.40 11.09
CA ILE A 58 -11.41 -3.99 10.24
C ILE A 58 -11.68 -2.48 10.37
N ASP A 59 -11.58 -1.94 11.58
CA ASP A 59 -11.82 -0.53 11.88
C ASP A 59 -10.68 0.36 11.37
N ARG A 60 -9.44 -0.14 11.43
CA ARG A 60 -8.24 0.54 10.93
C ARG A 60 -7.96 0.31 9.45
N MET A 61 -8.83 -0.40 8.74
CA MET A 61 -8.66 -0.62 7.30
C MET A 61 -8.73 0.71 6.53
N TYR A 62 -7.87 0.87 5.53
CA TYR A 62 -7.83 2.07 4.69
C TYR A 62 -9.21 2.33 4.06
N PRO A 63 -9.86 3.50 4.29
CA PRO A 63 -11.27 3.69 3.93
C PRO A 63 -11.60 3.44 2.46
N GLN A 64 -10.80 3.96 1.53
CA GLN A 64 -11.05 3.75 0.10
C GLN A 64 -10.86 2.29 -0.31
N TRP A 65 -9.99 1.55 0.38
CA TRP A 65 -9.85 0.11 0.16
C TRP A 65 -11.05 -0.65 0.73
N LYS A 66 -11.49 -0.31 1.95
CA LYS A 66 -12.69 -0.86 2.58
C LYS A 66 -13.93 -0.68 1.70
N GLU A 67 -14.11 0.50 1.11
CA GLU A 67 -15.19 0.77 0.15
C GLU A 67 -15.10 -0.10 -1.11
N ARG A 68 -13.90 -0.33 -1.66
CA ARG A 68 -13.71 -1.21 -2.82
C ARG A 68 -14.03 -2.66 -2.48
N MET A 69 -13.55 -3.13 -1.34
CA MET A 69 -13.87 -4.47 -0.83
C MET A 69 -15.37 -4.63 -0.61
N ALA A 70 -16.05 -3.59 -0.10
CA ALA A 70 -17.49 -3.59 0.09
C ALA A 70 -18.23 -3.71 -1.25
N LYS A 71 -17.81 -2.96 -2.27
CA LYS A 71 -18.38 -3.08 -3.62
C LYS A 71 -18.21 -4.50 -4.19
N ARG A 72 -17.05 -5.12 -3.99
CA ARG A 72 -16.78 -6.51 -4.42
C ARG A 72 -17.64 -7.54 -3.68
N ALA A 73 -17.87 -7.30 -2.38
CA ALA A 73 -18.70 -8.16 -1.54
C ALA A 73 -20.22 -7.93 -1.72
N GLY A 74 -20.63 -6.96 -2.53
CA GLY A 74 -22.04 -6.60 -2.73
C GLY A 74 -22.64 -5.73 -1.62
N GLY A 75 -21.81 -5.09 -0.80
CA GLY A 75 -22.22 -4.16 0.27
C GLY A 75 -21.28 -4.18 1.48
N MET A 76 -21.36 -3.14 2.31
CA MET A 76 -20.57 -3.03 3.55
C MET A 76 -20.97 -4.10 4.57
N GLU A 77 -22.26 -4.42 4.66
CA GLU A 77 -22.77 -5.46 5.55
C GLU A 77 -22.19 -6.83 5.18
N ASN A 78 -22.24 -7.20 3.90
CA ASN A 78 -21.67 -8.44 3.40
C ASN A 78 -20.16 -8.51 3.62
N LEU A 79 -19.44 -7.41 3.39
CA LEU A 79 -18.01 -7.36 3.69
C LEU A 79 -17.73 -7.61 5.17
N ASN A 80 -18.43 -6.91 6.07
CA ASN A 80 -18.25 -7.08 7.51
C ASN A 80 -18.56 -8.52 7.94
N ALA A 81 -19.64 -9.11 7.40
CA ALA A 81 -19.99 -10.51 7.65
C ALA A 81 -18.87 -11.45 7.18
N GLN A 82 -18.33 -11.27 5.97
CA GLN A 82 -17.22 -12.07 5.45
C GLN A 82 -15.95 -11.95 6.30
N LEU A 83 -15.59 -10.73 6.70
CA LEU A 83 -14.42 -10.49 7.55
C LEU A 83 -14.58 -11.12 8.94
N ALA A 84 -15.80 -11.09 9.51
CA ALA A 84 -16.10 -11.74 10.79
C ALA A 84 -16.03 -13.28 10.74
N GLN A 85 -16.14 -13.89 9.55
CA GLN A 85 -15.98 -15.35 9.38
C GLN A 85 -14.52 -15.80 9.42
N ALA A 86 -13.55 -14.93 9.12
CA ALA A 86 -12.14 -15.29 9.08
C ALA A 86 -11.65 -16.01 10.37
N PRO A 87 -11.87 -15.47 11.60
CA PRO A 87 -11.47 -16.17 12.82
C PRO A 87 -12.18 -17.52 13.04
N ILE A 88 -13.46 -17.60 12.66
CA ILE A 88 -14.25 -18.84 12.78
C ILE A 88 -13.66 -19.92 11.87
N LEU A 89 -13.28 -19.57 10.64
CA LEU A 89 -12.65 -20.48 9.70
C LEU A 89 -11.27 -20.94 10.17
N LEU A 90 -10.47 -20.06 10.77
CA LEU A 90 -9.18 -20.44 11.37
C LEU A 90 -9.40 -21.47 12.48
N GLN A 91 -10.30 -21.18 13.43
CA GLN A 91 -10.61 -22.08 14.54
C GLN A 91 -11.15 -23.42 14.06
N LYS A 92 -12.11 -23.41 13.11
CA LYS A 92 -12.69 -24.64 12.53
C LYS A 92 -11.64 -25.52 11.85
N ASN A 93 -10.60 -24.91 11.28
CA ASN A 93 -9.50 -25.63 10.64
C ASN A 93 -8.37 -26.01 11.61
N GLY A 94 -8.55 -25.79 12.92
CA GLY A 94 -7.54 -26.10 13.94
C GLY A 94 -6.32 -25.18 13.85
N VAL A 95 -6.45 -24.00 13.24
CA VAL A 95 -5.38 -23.02 13.08
C VAL A 95 -5.37 -22.08 14.29
N THR A 96 -4.26 -22.08 15.02
CA THR A 96 -4.00 -21.13 16.10
C THR A 96 -2.92 -20.15 15.66
N LEU A 97 -3.22 -18.85 15.70
CA LEU A 97 -2.23 -17.81 15.43
C LEU A 97 -1.33 -17.65 16.65
N LEU A 98 -0.02 -17.87 16.49
CA LEU A 98 0.94 -17.83 17.59
C LEU A 98 1.66 -16.49 17.69
N SER A 99 2.03 -15.94 16.53
CA SER A 99 2.68 -14.64 16.45
C SER A 99 2.50 -14.04 15.07
N SER A 100 2.51 -12.71 15.00
CA SER A 100 2.60 -11.95 13.77
C SER A 100 3.43 -10.71 14.10
N LYS A 101 4.40 -10.36 13.27
CA LYS A 101 5.28 -9.21 13.49
C LYS A 101 5.82 -8.64 12.19
N PRO A 102 6.19 -7.35 12.15
CA PRO A 102 7.02 -6.81 11.08
C PRO A 102 8.37 -7.54 10.97
N GLU A 103 8.79 -7.85 9.75
CA GLU A 103 10.11 -8.40 9.48
C GLU A 103 10.66 -7.84 8.16
N GLY A 104 11.92 -7.40 8.14
CA GLY A 104 12.53 -6.76 6.98
C GLY A 104 12.44 -5.22 6.95
N ALA A 105 12.97 -4.62 5.89
CA ALA A 105 13.02 -3.16 5.72
C ALA A 105 11.69 -2.63 5.15
N PRO A 106 11.16 -1.50 5.66
CA PRO A 106 9.96 -0.90 5.10
C PRO A 106 10.30 -0.14 3.82
N GLN A 107 9.40 -0.17 2.83
CA GLN A 107 9.51 0.65 1.62
C GLN A 107 8.61 1.88 1.78
N ILE A 108 9.15 3.07 1.56
CA ILE A 108 8.47 4.34 1.86
C ILE A 108 8.17 5.09 0.56
N PHE A 109 6.94 5.55 0.42
CA PHE A 109 6.46 6.30 -0.74
C PHE A 109 5.65 7.52 -0.34
N GLN A 110 5.72 8.53 -1.21
CA GLN A 110 4.82 9.67 -1.22
C GLN A 110 3.75 9.42 -2.28
N VAL A 111 2.47 9.54 -1.93
CA VAL A 111 1.38 9.20 -2.84
C VAL A 111 0.39 10.33 -3.09
N ALA A 112 -0.04 10.41 -4.36
CA ALA A 112 -0.96 11.38 -4.97
C ALA A 112 -2.24 10.66 -5.47
N PRO A 113 -3.34 11.37 -5.74
CA PRO A 113 -3.50 12.82 -5.65
C PRO A 113 -4.01 13.24 -4.27
N GLY A 114 -3.53 14.39 -3.81
CA GLY A 114 -4.36 15.24 -2.96
C GLY A 114 -4.17 16.70 -3.34
N LYS A 115 -5.19 17.51 -3.07
CA LYS A 115 -5.08 18.97 -3.14
C LYS A 115 -4.27 19.44 -1.92
N ARG A 116 -3.13 20.09 -2.15
CA ARG A 116 -2.42 20.86 -1.11
C ARG A 116 -2.58 22.34 -1.39
N ILE A 117 -2.68 23.14 -0.34
CA ILE A 117 -2.74 24.60 -0.47
C ILE A 117 -1.30 25.13 -0.51
N GLU A 118 -0.98 25.88 -1.55
CA GLU A 118 0.27 26.63 -1.66
C GLU A 118 -0.01 28.11 -1.72
N LYS A 119 0.82 28.90 -1.02
CA LYS A 119 0.78 30.37 -1.15
C LYS A 119 1.53 30.79 -2.40
N VAL A 120 0.80 31.13 -3.45
CA VAL A 120 1.34 31.68 -4.69
C VAL A 120 0.97 33.15 -4.74
N GLY A 121 1.96 34.03 -4.63
CA GLY A 121 1.73 35.49 -4.67
C GLY A 121 0.88 36.02 -3.51
N GLY A 122 0.90 35.37 -2.34
CA GLY A 122 0.09 35.76 -1.18
C GLY A 122 -1.33 35.17 -1.13
N SER A 123 -1.74 34.47 -2.19
CA SER A 123 -3.04 33.78 -2.28
C SER A 123 -2.88 32.28 -2.12
N ASP A 124 -3.85 31.67 -1.45
CA ASP A 124 -3.94 30.21 -1.27
C ASP A 124 -4.44 29.56 -2.57
N VAL A 125 -3.58 28.78 -3.23
CA VAL A 125 -3.88 28.05 -4.47
C VAL A 125 -3.86 26.55 -4.21
N ALA A 126 -4.91 25.85 -4.62
CA ALA A 126 -4.95 24.40 -4.56
C ALA A 126 -4.12 23.78 -5.69
N VAL A 127 -2.98 23.18 -5.35
CA VAL A 127 -2.13 22.45 -6.30
C VAL A 127 -2.23 20.94 -6.07
N MET A 128 -1.98 20.17 -7.12
CA MET A 128 -1.84 18.72 -7.00
C MET A 128 -0.55 18.38 -6.26
N GLY A 129 -0.66 17.49 -5.28
CA GLY A 129 0.41 17.21 -4.34
C GLY A 129 0.42 15.76 -3.85
N TYR A 130 1.57 15.34 -3.32
CA TYR A 130 1.67 14.18 -2.46
C TYR A 130 1.14 14.55 -1.08
N THR A 131 -0.04 14.07 -0.69
CA THR A 131 -0.67 14.41 0.60
C THR A 131 -0.57 13.30 1.64
N LYS A 132 -0.14 12.10 1.24
CA LYS A 132 -0.06 10.93 2.11
C LYS A 132 1.31 10.27 2.05
N TRP A 133 1.68 9.67 3.17
CA TRP A 133 2.72 8.65 3.25
C TRP A 133 2.09 7.28 3.04
N LEU A 134 2.74 6.46 2.23
CA LEU A 134 2.44 5.04 2.07
C LEU A 134 3.71 4.26 2.42
N VAL A 135 3.61 3.33 3.37
CA VAL A 135 4.73 2.51 3.82
C VAL A 135 4.36 1.04 3.69
N ILE A 136 5.13 0.28 2.92
CA ILE A 136 4.99 -1.17 2.81
C ILE A 136 5.86 -1.80 3.87
N VAL A 137 5.25 -2.53 4.80
CA VAL A 137 5.92 -3.17 5.93
C VAL A 137 5.77 -4.68 5.78
N PRO A 138 6.84 -5.42 5.43
CA PRO A 138 6.75 -6.87 5.37
C PRO A 138 6.53 -7.48 6.76
N THR A 139 5.81 -8.60 6.81
CA THR A 139 5.40 -9.27 8.04
C THR A 139 5.63 -10.77 7.95
N VAL A 140 5.85 -11.39 9.11
CA VAL A 140 5.90 -12.84 9.27
C VAL A 140 4.89 -13.24 10.33
N THR A 141 4.11 -14.27 10.00
CA THR A 141 3.07 -14.82 10.86
C THR A 141 3.31 -16.31 11.06
N ARG A 142 3.32 -16.75 12.32
CA ARG A 142 3.47 -18.16 12.68
C ARG A 142 2.15 -18.69 13.23
N PHE A 143 1.80 -19.88 12.80
CA PHE A 143 0.60 -20.57 13.21
C PHE A 143 0.89 -22.03 13.55
N LYS A 144 0.07 -22.55 14.45
CA LYS A 144 -0.02 -23.98 14.75
C LYS A 144 -1.25 -24.53 14.06
N ILE A 145 -1.10 -25.58 13.27
CA ILE A 145 -2.21 -26.30 12.65
C ILE A 145 -2.39 -27.61 13.40
N SER A 146 -3.55 -27.79 14.03
CA SER A 146 -3.90 -29.01 14.75
C SER A 146 -5.07 -29.69 14.05
N LYS A 147 -4.78 -30.53 13.05
CA LYS A 147 -5.77 -31.42 12.42
C LYS A 147 -5.44 -32.86 12.82
N THR A 148 -6.43 -33.58 13.35
CA THR A 148 -6.38 -35.03 13.60
C THR A 148 -5.20 -35.51 14.46
N GLY A 149 -5.00 -34.93 15.64
CA GLY A 149 -4.07 -35.44 16.67
C GLY A 149 -2.61 -35.02 16.52
N ALA A 150 -2.14 -34.76 15.29
CA ALA A 150 -0.83 -34.16 15.04
C ALA A 150 -0.92 -32.63 14.96
N SER A 151 0.11 -31.95 15.46
CA SER A 151 0.24 -30.49 15.34
C SER A 151 1.45 -30.15 14.49
N THR A 152 1.25 -29.37 13.43
CA THR A 152 2.35 -28.86 12.60
C THR A 152 2.49 -27.35 12.81
N MET A 153 3.74 -26.89 12.83
CA MET A 153 4.06 -25.47 12.84
C MET A 153 4.19 -24.99 11.41
N ALA A 154 3.70 -23.81 11.12
CA ALA A 154 3.86 -23.21 9.81
C ALA A 154 4.07 -21.70 9.92
N GLU A 155 4.77 -21.17 8.93
CA GLU A 155 5.10 -19.76 8.80
C GLU A 155 4.51 -19.22 7.50
N SER A 156 4.05 -17.98 7.53
CA SER A 156 3.67 -17.24 6.34
C SER A 156 4.35 -15.88 6.34
N THR A 157 4.88 -15.51 5.19
CA THR A 157 5.39 -14.18 4.86
C THR A 157 4.30 -13.41 4.14
N SER A 158 4.11 -12.15 4.52
CA SER A 158 3.16 -11.22 3.89
C SER A 158 3.68 -9.78 4.08
N PHE A 159 2.81 -8.79 3.90
CA PHE A 159 3.09 -7.39 4.22
C PHE A 159 1.81 -6.64 4.56
N GLN A 160 1.95 -5.53 5.27
CA GLN A 160 0.90 -4.53 5.47
C GLN A 160 1.28 -3.25 4.72
N VAL A 161 0.32 -2.61 4.08
CA VAL A 161 0.49 -1.26 3.54
C VAL A 161 -0.11 -0.28 4.54
N ALA A 162 0.75 0.48 5.22
CA ALA A 162 0.36 1.53 6.16
C ALA A 162 0.24 2.87 5.42
N VAL A 163 -0.91 3.52 5.54
CA VAL A 163 -1.23 4.78 4.85
C VAL A 163 -1.63 5.83 5.89
N SER A 164 -1.03 7.02 5.79
CA SER A 164 -1.38 8.16 6.65
C SER A 164 -1.30 9.48 5.90
N ASP A 165 -2.14 10.45 6.29
CA ASP A 165 -1.94 11.84 5.86
C ASP A 165 -0.61 12.36 6.39
N LYS A 166 0.08 13.17 5.57
CA LYS A 166 1.32 13.83 6.00
C LYS A 166 1.08 14.65 7.26
N GLY A 167 1.99 14.53 8.22
CA GLY A 167 1.95 15.26 9.49
C GLY A 167 1.01 14.70 10.56
N LYS A 168 0.19 13.67 10.27
CA LYS A 168 -0.72 13.08 11.27
C LYS A 168 -0.17 11.80 11.91
N TYR A 169 0.43 10.92 11.11
CA TYR A 169 0.82 9.56 11.53
C TYR A 169 -0.33 8.73 12.14
N ASP A 170 -1.58 9.08 11.82
CA ASP A 170 -2.73 8.21 12.09
C ASP A 170 -2.78 7.16 10.98
N TRP A 171 -2.28 5.97 11.29
CA TRP A 171 -2.08 4.91 10.31
C TRP A 171 -3.36 4.11 10.10
N THR A 172 -3.66 3.88 8.82
CA THR A 172 -4.67 2.94 8.34
C THR A 172 -3.98 1.90 7.47
N PHE A 173 -4.61 0.74 7.29
CA PHE A 173 -3.93 -0.43 6.75
C PHE A 173 -4.66 -1.07 5.57
N ILE A 174 -3.89 -1.60 4.63
CA ILE A 174 -4.33 -2.57 3.63
C ILE A 174 -3.52 -3.83 3.87
N ASP A 175 -4.21 -4.95 4.07
CA ASP A 175 -3.56 -6.25 4.15
C ASP A 175 -3.03 -6.63 2.75
N GLY A 176 -1.72 -6.84 2.65
CA GLY A 176 -1.05 -7.19 1.39
C GLY A 176 -1.56 -8.49 0.79
N SER A 177 -2.11 -9.40 1.60
CA SER A 177 -2.76 -10.62 1.10
C SER A 177 -4.05 -10.37 0.31
N SER A 178 -4.67 -9.20 0.52
CA SER A 178 -5.96 -8.84 -0.08
C SER A 178 -5.83 -7.96 -1.33
N ALA A 179 -4.68 -7.33 -1.56
CA ALA A 179 -4.49 -6.31 -2.59
C ALA A 179 -3.39 -6.67 -3.59
N THR A 180 -3.70 -6.53 -4.88
CA THR A 180 -2.70 -6.66 -5.95
C THR A 180 -1.92 -5.36 -6.16
N LEU A 181 -0.80 -5.42 -6.88
CA LEU A 181 -0.08 -4.20 -7.30
C LEU A 181 -0.96 -3.28 -8.16
N ALA A 182 -1.84 -3.85 -8.99
CA ALA A 182 -2.80 -3.08 -9.79
C ALA A 182 -3.85 -2.37 -8.90
N ASP A 183 -4.30 -3.02 -7.83
CA ASP A 183 -5.18 -2.40 -6.83
C ASP A 183 -4.51 -1.21 -6.15
N LEU A 184 -3.26 -1.38 -5.73
CA LEU A 184 -2.49 -0.31 -5.09
C LEU A 184 -2.26 0.86 -6.04
N ARG A 185 -1.90 0.60 -7.30
CA ARG A 185 -1.71 1.67 -8.31
C ARG A 185 -3.00 2.38 -8.67
N SER A 186 -4.14 1.69 -8.65
CA SER A 186 -5.42 2.36 -8.88
C SER A 186 -5.91 3.16 -7.67
N LEU A 187 -5.40 2.89 -6.46
CA LEU A 187 -5.60 3.77 -5.29
C LEU A 187 -4.60 4.93 -5.26
N PHE A 188 -3.35 4.65 -5.66
CA PHE A 188 -2.19 5.52 -5.53
C PHE A 188 -1.43 5.54 -6.85
N PHE A 189 -1.92 6.32 -7.82
CA PHE A 189 -1.41 6.30 -9.20
C PHE A 189 0.06 6.72 -9.30
N SER A 190 0.57 7.43 -8.30
CA SER A 190 1.96 7.91 -8.28
C SER A 190 2.95 6.91 -7.72
N LEU A 191 2.53 5.67 -7.44
CA LEU A 191 3.46 4.60 -7.08
C LEU A 191 4.41 4.29 -8.25
N PRO A 192 5.69 3.98 -8.00
CA PRO A 192 6.65 3.67 -9.07
C PRO A 192 6.19 2.50 -9.95
N VAL A 193 6.49 2.58 -11.25
CA VAL A 193 6.14 1.56 -12.25
C VAL A 193 6.93 0.26 -12.06
N ASP A 194 8.12 0.36 -11.48
CA ASP A 194 9.02 -0.73 -11.13
C ASP A 194 8.88 -1.21 -9.68
N LEU A 195 7.86 -0.72 -8.94
CA LEU A 195 7.57 -1.16 -7.58
C LEU A 195 7.43 -2.69 -7.50
N GLN A 196 8.28 -3.30 -6.68
CA GLN A 196 8.19 -4.71 -6.31
C GLN A 196 7.60 -4.84 -4.91
N LEU A 197 6.51 -5.60 -4.80
CA LEU A 197 5.90 -5.93 -3.52
C LEU A 197 6.67 -7.07 -2.83
N PRO A 198 6.71 -7.10 -1.49
CA PRO A 198 7.22 -8.25 -0.77
C PRO A 198 6.51 -9.53 -1.21
N LYS A 199 7.27 -10.63 -1.34
CA LYS A 199 6.71 -11.92 -1.71
C LYS A 199 5.77 -12.41 -0.61
N ILE A 200 4.60 -12.87 -1.00
CA ILE A 200 3.67 -13.58 -0.11
C ILE A 200 3.94 -15.08 -0.27
N GLY A 201 4.05 -15.78 0.84
CA GLY A 201 4.27 -17.22 0.83
C GLY A 201 4.07 -17.85 2.19
N GLY A 202 4.26 -19.16 2.26
CA GLY A 202 4.23 -19.88 3.51
C GLY A 202 4.65 -21.34 3.34
N GLY A 203 4.97 -21.98 4.46
CA GLY A 203 5.41 -23.36 4.49
C GLY A 203 5.42 -23.93 5.91
N GLU A 204 5.46 -25.25 6.00
CA GLU A 204 5.63 -25.94 7.28
C GLU A 204 7.04 -25.72 7.82
N ILE A 205 7.12 -25.46 9.13
CA ILE A 205 8.38 -25.37 9.88
C ILE A 205 8.61 -26.74 10.52
N GLY A 206 9.59 -27.49 10.02
CA GLY A 206 10.08 -28.70 10.70
C GLY A 206 9.54 -30.04 10.20
N GLY A 207 8.96 -30.12 8.99
CA GLY A 207 8.84 -31.41 8.31
C GLY A 207 10.24 -31.90 7.96
N GLU A 208 10.70 -33.00 8.58
CA GLU A 208 11.86 -33.73 8.06
C GLU A 208 11.64 -33.96 6.56
N ARG A 209 12.53 -33.42 5.73
CA ARG A 209 12.68 -33.91 4.36
C ARG A 209 13.18 -35.34 4.49
N LYS A 210 12.26 -36.32 4.48
CA LYS A 210 12.59 -37.70 4.15
C LYS A 210 12.71 -37.84 2.63
#